data_AF-A0A2N5SJ45-F1
#
_entry.id   AF-A0A2N5SJ45-F1
#
_cell.length_a   1.000
_cell.length_b   1.000
_cell.length_c   1.000
_cell.angle_alpha   90.00
_cell.angle_beta   90.00
_cell.angle_gamma   90.00
#
_symmetry.space_group_name_H-M   'P 1'
#
loop_
_entity.id
_entity.type
_entity.pdbx_description
1 polymer ?
#
loop_
_entity_poly.entity_id
_entity_poly.type
_entity_poly.pdbx_seq_one_letter_code
_entity_poly.pdbx_strand_id
1 'polypeptide(L)'
;MADYFNENLTYDSNNFRRRFQMDQTLFLRILDDLTNLYPYFVQKPDCTGKLGLSPHQKLTAAIQQLAYGMPLDATDKYCCLGKTTARQNLVIFCRAIQETYGPTYLRAPNKEDLKTILAENTKQGFPGCISSLDF
;
A
#
# COMPACT_ATOMS: atom_id res chain seq x y z
N MET A 1 7.54 10.78 -9.44
CA MET A 1 6.16 10.22 -9.33
C MET A 1 5.45 10.17 -10.66
N ALA A 2 5.57 11.22 -11.48
CA ALA A 2 4.94 11.26 -12.80
C ALA A 2 5.22 10.00 -13.64
N ASP A 3 6.42 9.41 -13.52
CA ASP A 3 6.83 8.22 -14.29
C ASP A 3 5.96 6.97 -14.07
N TYR A 4 5.21 6.90 -12.97
CA TYR A 4 4.39 5.73 -12.58
C TYR A 4 2.89 5.98 -12.63
N PHE A 5 2.46 7.23 -12.71
CA PHE A 5 1.06 7.61 -12.54
C PHE A 5 0.55 8.59 -13.62
N ASN A 6 1.38 8.92 -14.62
CA ASN A 6 0.98 9.74 -15.75
C ASN A 6 0.50 8.85 -16.92
N GLU A 7 -0.36 9.37 -17.79
CA GLU A 7 -0.95 8.62 -18.92
C GLU A 7 0.11 8.06 -19.88
N ASN A 8 1.25 8.75 -20.01
CA ASN A 8 2.44 8.27 -20.70
C ASN A 8 3.40 7.60 -19.70
N LEU A 9 3.03 6.40 -19.24
CA LEU A 9 3.82 5.65 -18.26
C LEU A 9 5.22 5.31 -18.82
N THR A 10 6.26 5.84 -18.20
CA THR A 10 7.66 5.46 -18.50
C THR A 10 7.94 4.01 -18.08
N TYR A 11 7.13 3.46 -17.17
CA TYR A 11 7.31 2.14 -16.58
C TYR A 11 6.04 1.28 -16.72
N ASP A 12 6.22 0.10 -17.32
CA ASP A 12 5.18 -0.94 -17.40
C ASP A 12 4.76 -1.49 -16.02
N SER A 13 3.58 -2.09 -15.96
CA SER A 13 2.97 -2.76 -14.80
C SER A 13 3.91 -3.72 -14.05
N ASN A 14 4.77 -4.44 -14.78
CA ASN A 14 5.78 -5.32 -14.19
C ASN A 14 6.81 -4.57 -13.34
N ASN A 15 7.21 -3.38 -13.78
CA ASN A 15 8.14 -2.53 -13.02
C ASN A 15 7.46 -1.97 -11.78
N PHE A 16 6.19 -1.58 -11.89
CA PHE A 16 5.40 -1.15 -10.74
C PHE A 16 5.32 -2.25 -9.69
N ARG A 17 4.92 -3.47 -10.10
CA ARG A 17 4.79 -4.61 -9.18
C ARG A 17 6.11 -4.95 -8.50
N ARG A 18 7.22 -4.99 -9.24
CA ARG A 18 8.55 -5.25 -8.64
C ARG A 18 8.95 -4.21 -7.59
N ARG A 19 8.51 -2.95 -7.76
CA ARG A 19 8.95 -1.82 -6.94
C ARG A 19 8.04 -1.55 -5.74
N PHE A 20 6.76 -1.84 -5.87
CA PHE A 20 5.76 -1.62 -4.82
C PHE A 20 5.27 -2.91 -4.18
N GLN A 21 5.65 -4.08 -4.72
CA GLN A 21 5.15 -5.41 -4.34
C GLN A 21 3.61 -5.52 -4.40
N MET A 22 2.97 -4.67 -5.20
CA MET A 22 1.52 -4.65 -5.39
C MET A 22 1.16 -4.23 -6.80
N ASP A 23 -0.06 -4.56 -7.20
CA ASP A 23 -0.62 -4.12 -8.47
C ASP A 23 -0.95 -2.61 -8.45
N GLN A 24 -0.84 -1.97 -9.61
CA GLN A 24 -1.10 -0.53 -9.76
C GLN A 24 -2.58 -0.19 -9.50
N THR A 25 -3.50 -1.05 -9.93
CA THR A 25 -4.95 -0.83 -9.70
C THR A 25 -5.29 -0.87 -8.21
N LEU A 26 -4.65 -1.79 -7.46
CA LEU A 26 -4.79 -1.87 -6.01
C LEU A 26 -4.22 -0.63 -5.33
N PHE A 27 -3.05 -0.16 -5.77
CA PHE A 27 -2.46 1.08 -5.25
C PHE A 27 -3.40 2.27 -5.43
N LEU A 28 -3.97 2.43 -6.63
CA LEU A 28 -4.89 3.54 -6.92
C LEU A 28 -6.19 3.44 -6.11
N ARG A 29 -6.71 2.23 -5.89
CA ARG A 29 -7.87 2.02 -5.01
C ARG A 29 -7.57 2.43 -3.57
N ILE A 30 -6.42 2.00 -3.02
CA ILE A 30 -5.99 2.39 -1.68
C ILE A 30 -5.79 3.91 -1.60
N LEU A 31 -5.22 4.52 -2.64
CA LEU A 31 -5.04 5.97 -2.69
C LEU A 31 -6.37 6.70 -2.61
N ASP A 32 -7.34 6.33 -3.44
CA ASP A 32 -8.67 6.94 -3.44
C ASP A 32 -9.36 6.78 -2.08
N ASP A 33 -9.48 5.53 -1.60
CA ASP A 33 -10.09 5.19 -0.30
C ASP A 33 -9.47 6.02 0.84
N LEU A 34 -8.14 6.06 0.92
CA LEU A 34 -7.46 6.77 1.99
C LEU A 34 -7.57 8.29 1.88
N THR A 35 -7.55 8.84 0.67
CA THR A 35 -7.75 10.29 0.48
C THR A 35 -9.16 10.75 0.82
N ASN A 36 -10.16 9.90 0.57
CA ASN A 36 -11.56 10.19 0.86
C ASN A 36 -11.88 10.05 2.36
N LEU A 37 -11.27 9.07 3.04
CA LEU A 37 -11.57 8.76 4.44
C LEU A 37 -10.70 9.53 5.44
N TYR A 38 -9.45 9.86 5.10
CA TYR A 38 -8.49 10.41 6.06
C TYR A 38 -7.92 11.75 5.57
N PRO A 39 -8.24 12.87 6.25
CA PRO A 39 -7.74 14.21 5.90
C PRO A 39 -6.22 14.35 5.92
N TYR A 40 -5.50 13.40 6.53
CA TYR A 40 -4.05 13.36 6.54
C TYR A 40 -3.46 13.10 5.14
N PHE A 41 -4.10 12.26 4.30
CA PHE A 41 -3.55 11.93 2.98
C PHE A 41 -3.80 13.01 1.94
N VAL A 42 -4.86 13.82 2.11
CA VAL A 42 -5.13 14.99 1.28
C VAL A 42 -3.94 15.96 1.31
N GLN A 43 -3.52 16.42 0.13
CA GLN A 43 -2.47 17.43 0.02
C GLN A 43 -3.00 18.78 0.49
N LYS A 44 -2.27 19.46 1.38
CA LYS A 44 -2.65 20.77 1.92
C LYS A 44 -1.45 21.71 1.87
N PRO A 45 -1.68 23.03 1.69
CA PRO A 45 -0.63 24.02 1.86
C PRO A 45 -0.19 24.09 3.33
N ASP A 46 1.09 24.30 3.56
CA ASP A 46 1.65 24.56 4.88
C ASP A 46 1.42 26.02 5.32
N CYS A 47 1.90 26.39 6.51
CA CYS A 47 1.76 27.74 7.05
C CYS A 47 2.42 28.83 6.19
N THR A 48 3.30 28.45 5.25
CA THR A 48 3.95 29.35 4.29
C THR A 48 3.27 29.36 2.92
N GLY A 49 2.17 28.61 2.76
CA GLY A 49 1.44 28.45 1.50
C GLY A 49 2.06 27.44 0.54
N LYS A 50 3.15 26.76 0.92
CA LYS A 50 3.79 25.75 0.08
C LYS A 50 3.01 24.44 0.17
N LEU A 51 2.71 23.82 -0.96
CA LEU A 51 2.05 22.53 -0.97
C LEU A 51 2.92 21.48 -0.27
N GLY A 52 2.33 20.83 0.74
CA GLY A 52 2.95 19.70 1.41
C GLY A 52 3.00 18.45 0.52
N LEU A 53 3.34 17.31 1.11
CA LEU A 53 3.46 16.05 0.38
C LEU A 53 2.13 15.61 -0.23
N SER A 54 2.19 15.14 -1.48
CA SER A 54 1.04 14.58 -2.17
C SER A 54 0.63 13.22 -1.57
N PRO A 55 -0.64 12.80 -1.72
CA PRO A 55 -1.07 11.47 -1.29
C PRO A 55 -0.22 10.36 -1.89
N HIS A 56 0.15 10.46 -3.17
CA HIS A 56 1.00 9.50 -3.87
C HIS A 56 2.37 9.35 -3.19
N GLN A 57 2.99 10.46 -2.77
CA GLN A 57 4.27 10.44 -2.05
C GLN A 57 4.13 9.79 -0.68
N LYS A 58 3.07 10.13 0.07
CA LYS A 58 2.81 9.55 1.40
C LYS A 58 2.62 8.04 1.32
N LEU A 59 1.78 7.55 0.41
CA LEU A 59 1.52 6.12 0.26
C LEU A 59 2.75 5.36 -0.22
N THR A 60 3.46 5.92 -1.20
CA THR A 60 4.67 5.27 -1.73
C THR A 60 5.75 5.13 -0.69
N ALA A 61 5.99 6.17 0.12
CA ALA A 61 6.96 6.10 1.20
C ALA A 61 6.62 4.97 2.17
N ALA A 62 5.37 4.90 2.63
CA ALA A 62 4.93 3.88 3.58
C ALA A 62 5.03 2.47 2.99
N ILE A 63 4.57 2.27 1.76
CA ILE A 63 4.62 0.96 1.08
C ILE A 63 6.06 0.51 0.86
N GLN A 64 6.96 1.40 0.43
CA GLN A 64 8.37 1.04 0.24
C GLN A 64 9.07 0.71 1.57
N GLN A 65 8.74 1.43 2.65
CA GLN A 65 9.23 1.12 3.99
C GLN A 65 8.81 -0.28 4.44
N LEU A 66 7.56 -0.68 4.16
CA LEU A 66 7.04 -2.01 4.48
C LEU A 66 7.60 -3.11 3.57
N ALA A 67 7.67 -2.86 2.25
CA ALA A 67 8.04 -3.86 1.26
C ALA A 67 9.52 -4.28 1.36
N TYR A 68 10.40 -3.34 1.70
CA TYR A 68 11.86 -3.58 1.69
C TYR A 68 12.50 -3.46 3.08
N GLY A 69 11.71 -3.16 4.13
CA GLY A 69 12.26 -2.91 5.46
C GLY A 69 13.23 -1.72 5.50
N MET A 70 13.02 -0.72 4.63
CA MET A 70 13.96 0.40 4.49
C MET A 70 14.05 1.21 5.79
N PRO A 71 15.26 1.62 6.19
CA PRO A 71 15.42 2.48 7.36
C PRO A 71 14.78 3.84 7.09
N LEU A 72 14.21 4.44 8.13
CA LEU A 72 13.39 5.66 8.07
C LEU A 72 14.13 6.91 7.54
N ASP A 73 15.46 6.85 7.47
CA ASP A 73 16.35 7.90 6.95
C ASP A 73 16.78 7.65 5.48
N ALA A 74 16.58 6.44 4.94
CA ALA A 74 16.83 6.12 3.53
C ALA A 74 15.63 6.43 2.61
N THR A 75 14.53 6.99 3.14
CA THR A 75 13.36 7.45 2.37
C THR A 75 13.63 8.67 1.47
N ASP A 76 14.83 9.25 1.58
CA ASP A 76 15.24 10.44 0.82
C ASP A 76 15.24 10.22 -0.70
N LYS A 77 15.65 9.03 -1.18
CA LYS A 77 15.78 8.77 -2.63
C LYS A 77 14.48 8.93 -3.43
N TYR A 78 13.30 8.85 -2.81
CA TYR A 78 12.02 8.87 -3.54
C TYR A 78 10.98 9.84 -3.00
N CYS A 79 10.98 10.14 -1.71
CA CYS A 79 9.90 10.91 -1.10
C CYS A 79 10.39 12.14 -0.33
N CYS A 80 11.71 12.37 -0.23
CA CYS A 80 12.34 13.51 0.47
C CYS A 80 11.69 13.78 1.84
N LEU A 81 11.42 12.72 2.59
CA LEU A 81 10.78 12.76 3.90
C LEU A 81 11.83 12.86 5.00
N GLY A 82 11.68 13.83 5.91
CA GLY A 82 12.43 13.83 7.16
C GLY A 82 12.06 12.61 8.01
N LYS A 83 13.02 12.05 8.74
CA LYS A 83 12.86 10.80 9.53
C LYS A 83 11.63 10.78 10.44
N THR A 84 11.33 11.90 11.09
CA THR A 84 10.14 12.05 11.96
C THR A 84 8.85 11.97 11.15
N THR A 85 8.77 12.67 10.03
CA THR A 85 7.64 12.64 9.11
C THR A 85 7.46 11.26 8.49
N ALA A 86 8.55 10.59 8.10
CA ALA A 86 8.52 9.22 7.56
C ALA A 86 7.94 8.23 8.57
N ARG A 87 8.37 8.30 9.84
CA ARG A 87 7.83 7.48 10.93
C ARG A 87 6.34 7.74 11.16
N GLN A 88 5.96 9.02 11.26
CA GLN A 88 4.57 9.40 11.51
C GLN A 88 3.66 8.96 10.37
N ASN A 89 4.09 9.16 9.12
CA ASN A 89 3.37 8.73 7.93
C ASN A 89 3.17 7.21 7.92
N LEU A 90 4.20 6.43 8.24
CA LEU A 90 4.10 4.97 8.32
C LEU A 90 3.08 4.51 9.38
N VAL A 91 3.12 5.10 10.58
CA VAL A 91 2.17 4.77 11.66
C VAL A 91 0.72 5.09 11.25
N ILE A 92 0.50 6.28 10.68
CA ILE A 92 -0.84 6.69 10.22
C ILE A 92 -1.32 5.79 9.09
N PHE A 93 -0.43 5.45 8.15
CA PHE A 93 -0.75 4.55 7.04
C PHE A 93 -1.16 3.16 7.53
N CYS A 94 -0.35 2.51 8.38
CA CYS A 94 -0.69 1.18 8.91
C CYS A 94 -2.03 1.18 9.66
N ARG A 95 -2.28 2.21 10.47
CA ARG A 95 -3.55 2.36 11.18
C ARG A 95 -4.73 2.51 10.22
N ALA A 96 -4.60 3.39 9.22
CA ALA A 96 -5.64 3.63 8.24
C ALA A 96 -5.94 2.38 7.40
N ILE A 97 -4.91 1.62 7.01
CA ILE A 97 -5.07 0.33 6.32
C ILE A 97 -5.80 -0.68 7.22
N GLN A 98 -5.40 -0.81 8.48
CA GLN A 98 -6.04 -1.73 9.41
C GLN A 98 -7.51 -1.36 9.67
N GLU A 99 -7.82 -0.08 9.86
CA GLU A 99 -9.19 0.39 10.09
C GLU A 99 -10.07 0.22 8.84
N THR A 100 -9.52 0.47 7.64
CA THR A 100 -10.28 0.40 6.36
C THR A 100 -10.48 -1.04 5.87
N TYR A 101 -9.43 -1.87 5.96
CA TYR A 101 -9.41 -3.19 5.34
C TYR A 101 -9.38 -4.35 6.35
N GLY A 102 -9.01 -4.09 7.60
CA GLY A 102 -8.94 -5.11 8.65
C GLY A 102 -10.24 -5.89 8.87
N PRO A 103 -11.42 -5.26 8.92
CA PRO A 103 -12.68 -5.99 9.08
C PRO A 103 -12.95 -6.99 7.95
N THR A 104 -12.47 -6.70 6.73
CA THR A 104 -12.69 -7.53 5.56
C THR A 104 -11.63 -8.62 5.43
N TYR A 105 -10.35 -8.27 5.62
CA TYR A 105 -9.21 -9.12 5.27
C TYR A 105 -8.44 -9.70 6.47
N LEU A 106 -8.56 -9.12 7.67
CA LEU A 106 -7.92 -9.62 8.89
C LEU A 106 -8.90 -10.37 9.82
N ARG A 107 -10.14 -10.58 9.38
CA ARG A 107 -11.12 -11.41 10.10
C ARG A 107 -10.83 -12.90 9.91
N ALA A 108 -11.32 -13.72 10.83
CA ALA A 108 -11.35 -15.16 10.63
C ALA A 108 -12.17 -15.52 9.37
N PRO A 109 -11.72 -16.50 8.56
CA PRO A 109 -12.46 -16.93 7.37
C PRO A 109 -13.80 -17.55 7.77
N ASN A 110 -14.85 -17.20 7.04
CA ASN A 110 -16.17 -17.78 7.20
C ASN A 110 -16.28 -19.06 6.34
N LYS A 111 -17.43 -19.75 6.40
CA LYS A 111 -17.63 -21.01 5.66
C LYS A 111 -17.47 -20.85 4.14
N GLU A 112 -17.85 -19.71 3.58
CA GLU A 112 -17.71 -19.45 2.14
C GLU A 112 -16.26 -19.12 1.77
N ASP A 113 -15.56 -18.33 2.57
CA ASP A 113 -14.13 -18.09 2.37
C ASP A 113 -13.35 -19.41 2.42
N LEU A 114 -13.67 -20.28 3.37
CA LEU A 114 -13.04 -21.60 3.50
C LEU A 114 -13.28 -22.47 2.26
N LYS A 115 -14.49 -22.47 1.69
CA LYS A 115 -14.76 -23.19 0.44
C LYS A 115 -13.92 -22.65 -0.71
N THR A 116 -13.83 -21.34 -0.84
CA THR A 116 -13.03 -20.68 -1.89
C THR A 116 -11.55 -21.03 -1.73
N ILE A 117 -11.00 -20.84 -0.53
CA ILE A 117 -9.60 -21.15 -0.20
C ILE A 117 -9.29 -22.63 -0.47
N LEU A 118 -10.14 -23.56 -0.01
CA LEU A 118 -9.93 -24.98 -0.23
C LEU A 118 -10.01 -25.35 -1.72
N ALA A 119 -10.92 -24.75 -2.49
CA ALA A 119 -11.03 -24.99 -3.92
C ALA A 119 -9.80 -24.47 -4.69
N GLU A 120 -9.29 -23.28 -4.33
CA GLU A 120 -8.06 -22.72 -4.89
C GLU A 120 -6.83 -23.56 -4.55
N ASN A 121 -6.66 -23.93 -3.28
CA ASN A 121 -5.55 -24.76 -2.84
C ASN A 121 -5.60 -26.14 -3.47
N THR A 122 -6.79 -26.73 -3.66
CA THR A 122 -6.95 -28.00 -4.39
C THR A 122 -6.50 -27.87 -5.84
N LYS A 123 -6.84 -26.78 -6.53
CA LYS A 123 -6.36 -26.51 -7.91
C LYS A 123 -4.84 -26.36 -7.98
N GLN A 124 -4.21 -25.86 -6.92
CA GLN A 124 -2.77 -25.70 -6.80
C GLN A 124 -2.06 -26.99 -6.33
N GLY A 125 -2.79 -28.07 -6.05
CA GLY A 125 -2.21 -29.35 -5.62
C GLY A 125 -2.11 -29.56 -4.10
N PHE A 126 -2.76 -28.71 -3.30
CA PHE A 126 -2.79 -28.75 -1.84
C PHE A 126 -4.20 -29.02 -1.30
N PRO A 127 -4.77 -30.22 -1.54
CA PRO A 127 -6.12 -30.55 -1.09
C PRO A 127 -6.20 -30.56 0.44
N GLY A 128 -7.21 -29.88 1.00
CA GLY A 128 -7.43 -29.82 2.45
C GLY A 128 -6.59 -28.77 3.21
N CYS A 129 -5.69 -28.06 2.53
CA CYS A 129 -4.91 -26.99 3.15
C CYS A 129 -5.73 -25.70 3.24
N ILE A 130 -5.82 -25.11 4.43
CA ILE A 130 -6.41 -23.77 4.64
C ILE A 130 -5.32 -22.68 4.51
N SER A 131 -4.08 -23.03 4.85
CA SER A 131 -2.91 -22.18 4.74
C SER A 131 -1.98 -22.75 3.67
N SER A 132 -1.79 -22.04 2.55
CA SER A 132 -0.57 -22.17 1.78
C SER A 132 0.50 -21.33 2.50
N LEU A 133 1.56 -21.96 3.00
CA LEU A 133 2.79 -21.23 3.28
C LEU A 133 3.43 -20.91 1.92
N ASP A 134 3.85 -19.66 1.75
CA ASP A 134 4.23 -19.01 0.49
C ASP A 134 5.15 -19.86 -0.43
N PHE A 135 4.95 -19.72 -1.75
CA PHE A 135 5.95 -20.01 -2.79
C PHE A 135 6.68 -18.73 -3.21
#